data_AF-A0A1F6S1Q7-F1
#
_entry.id   AF-A0A1F6S1Q7-F1
#
_cell.length_a   1.000
_cell.length_b   1.000
_cell.length_c   1.000
_cell.angle_alpha   90.00
_cell.angle_beta   90.00
_cell.angle_gamma   90.00
#
_symmetry.space_group_name_H-M   'P 1'
#
loop_
_entity.id
_entity.type
_entity.pdbx_description
1 polymer ?
#
loop_
_entity_poly.entity_id
_entity_poly.type
_entity_poly.pdbx_seq_one_letter_code
_entity_poly.pdbx_strand_id
1 'polypeptide(L)'
;MLNKIYLRGFTLAEMLVTLTIVGIVAALTIPAIIQDVQTAQYKAAFKKAYADLDQATRRILIDYGGNIGGICSNNLCIRDKYLEYLNYSKKCDNVWNCFVKASNDGGEWEDLDGSPPTVGADASAILNNV
;
A
#
# COMPACT_ATOMS: atom_id res chain seq x y z
N MET A 1 3.63 66.34 -5.35
CA MET A 1 2.56 65.75 -4.51
C MET A 1 2.68 64.24 -4.59
N LEU A 2 3.25 63.59 -3.57
CA LEU A 2 3.32 62.13 -3.52
C LEU A 2 2.16 61.61 -2.68
N ASN A 3 1.23 60.94 -3.34
CA ASN A 3 0.05 60.31 -2.74
C ASN A 3 0.49 59.03 -2.01
N LYS A 4 0.50 59.06 -0.68
CA LYS A 4 0.95 57.96 0.17
C LYS A 4 -0.21 56.97 0.37
N ILE A 5 -0.16 55.84 -0.33
CA ILE A 5 -1.13 54.76 -0.16
C ILE A 5 -0.80 54.02 1.15
N TYR A 6 -1.68 54.13 2.14
CA TYR A 6 -1.57 53.38 3.40
C TYR A 6 -2.10 51.96 3.19
N LEU A 7 -1.20 51.00 3.06
CA LEU A 7 -1.55 49.57 3.14
C LEU A 7 -1.94 49.26 4.58
N ARG A 8 -3.23 49.02 4.83
CA ARG A 8 -3.72 48.50 6.12
C ARG A 8 -3.27 47.04 6.23
N GLY A 9 -2.21 46.80 6.99
CA GLY A 9 -1.74 45.45 7.31
C GLY A 9 -2.63 44.77 8.34
N PHE A 10 -2.63 43.44 8.34
CA PHE A 10 -3.33 42.63 9.34
C PHE A 10 -2.80 42.94 10.75
N THR A 11 -3.71 43.13 11.70
CA THR A 11 -3.32 43.31 13.10
C THR A 11 -2.95 41.96 13.72
N LEU A 12 -2.10 41.97 14.76
CA LEU A 12 -1.73 40.73 15.47
C LEU A 12 -2.98 40.03 16.03
N ALA A 13 -3.93 40.81 16.56
CA ALA A 13 -5.20 40.29 17.06
C ALA A 13 -6.04 39.62 15.97
N GLU A 14 -6.08 40.17 14.77
CA GLU A 14 -6.82 39.62 13.64
C GLU A 14 -6.25 38.26 13.18
N MET A 15 -4.93 38.13 13.13
CA MET A 15 -4.29 36.84 12.85
C MET A 15 -4.48 35.81 13.99
N LEU A 16 -4.50 36.26 15.25
CA LEU A 16 -4.69 35.36 16.39
C LEU A 16 -6.09 34.72 16.40
N VAL A 17 -7.11 35.51 16.10
CA VAL A 17 -8.50 35.04 16.02
C VAL A 17 -8.68 34.11 14.84
N THR A 18 -8.12 34.44 13.68
CA THR A 18 -8.22 33.59 12.47
C THR A 18 -7.50 32.25 12.65
N LEU A 19 -6.29 32.22 13.22
CA LEU A 19 -5.59 30.97 13.53
C LEU A 19 -6.34 30.11 14.56
N THR A 20 -7.00 30.74 15.53
CA THR A 20 -7.83 30.06 16.53
C THR A 20 -9.05 29.40 15.88
N ILE A 21 -9.76 30.14 15.01
CA ILE A 21 -10.94 29.62 14.30
C ILE A 21 -10.55 28.46 13.38
N VAL A 22 -9.51 28.62 12.57
CA VAL A 22 -9.04 27.54 11.67
C VAL A 22 -8.54 26.34 12.46
N GLY A 23 -7.89 26.54 13.60
CA GLY A 23 -7.45 25.45 14.49
C GLY A 23 -8.61 24.61 15.04
N ILE A 24 -9.70 25.25 15.49
CA ILE A 24 -10.89 24.55 15.99
C ILE A 24 -11.58 23.77 14.85
N VAL A 25 -11.76 24.41 13.70
CA VAL A 25 -12.42 23.77 12.55
C VAL A 25 -11.59 22.58 12.07
N ALA A 26 -10.27 22.73 11.95
CA ALA A 26 -9.37 21.65 11.56
C ALA A 26 -9.43 20.46 12.54
N ALA A 27 -9.49 20.73 13.85
CA ALA A 27 -9.61 19.68 14.87
C ALA A 27 -10.89 18.84 14.72
N LEU A 28 -11.98 19.43 14.24
CA LEU A 28 -13.24 18.73 14.00
C LEU A 28 -13.26 17.99 12.65
N THR A 29 -12.59 18.51 11.62
CA THR A 29 -12.64 17.95 10.26
C THR A 29 -11.55 16.91 9.95
N ILE A 30 -10.35 17.06 10.53
CA ILE A 30 -9.21 16.16 10.26
C ILE A 30 -9.54 14.69 10.59
N PRO A 31 -10.13 14.35 11.75
CA PRO A 31 -10.42 12.96 12.09
C PRO A 31 -11.40 12.29 11.12
N ALA A 32 -12.42 13.03 10.66
CA ALA A 32 -13.43 12.53 9.74
C ALA A 32 -12.84 12.22 8.35
N ILE A 33 -12.00 13.11 7.82
CA ILE A 33 -11.42 12.95 6.48
C ILE A 33 -10.35 11.85 6.46
N ILE A 34 -9.58 11.66 7.53
CA ILE A 34 -8.54 10.62 7.58
C ILE A 34 -9.14 9.22 7.40
N GLN A 35 -10.29 8.93 8.03
CA GLN A 35 -10.95 7.64 7.90
C GLN A 35 -11.37 7.37 6.43
N ASP A 36 -11.97 8.37 5.78
CA ASP A 36 -12.39 8.26 4.39
C ASP A 36 -11.21 8.12 3.42
N VAL A 37 -10.14 8.89 3.64
CA VAL A 37 -8.91 8.83 2.83
C VAL A 37 -8.23 7.47 2.98
N GLN A 38 -8.14 6.91 4.19
CA GLN A 38 -7.58 5.59 4.42
C GLN A 38 -8.35 4.51 3.66
N THR A 39 -9.69 4.51 3.72
CA THR A 39 -10.49 3.52 2.97
C THR A 39 -10.33 3.66 1.45
N ALA A 40 -10.23 4.90 0.95
CA ALA A 40 -9.97 5.15 -0.46
C ALA A 40 -8.56 4.68 -0.88
N GLN A 41 -7.56 4.91 -0.02
CA GLN A 41 -6.19 4.41 -0.22
C GLN A 41 -6.13 2.89 -0.26
N TYR A 42 -6.79 2.19 0.67
CA TYR A 42 -6.84 0.73 0.66
C TYR A 42 -7.53 0.18 -0.59
N LYS A 43 -8.65 0.78 -1.02
CA LYS A 43 -9.33 0.40 -2.26
C LYS A 43 -8.45 0.64 -3.49
N ALA A 44 -7.75 1.77 -3.55
CA ALA A 44 -6.84 2.09 -4.64
C ALA A 44 -5.63 1.15 -4.69
N ALA A 45 -5.01 0.87 -3.54
CA ALA A 45 -3.92 -0.08 -3.42
C ALA A 45 -4.33 -1.50 -3.83
N PHE A 46 -5.52 -1.96 -3.38
CA PHE A 46 -6.07 -3.25 -3.80
C PHE A 46 -6.32 -3.30 -5.31
N LYS A 47 -6.93 -2.25 -5.88
CA LYS A 47 -7.20 -2.18 -7.32
C LYS A 47 -5.89 -2.20 -8.13
N LYS A 48 -4.84 -1.54 -7.64
CA LYS A 48 -3.50 -1.57 -8.25
C LYS A 48 -2.93 -2.98 -8.22
N ALA A 49 -2.90 -3.63 -7.06
CA ALA A 49 -2.41 -5.00 -6.92
C ALA A 49 -3.18 -5.99 -7.82
N TYR A 50 -4.51 -5.84 -7.92
CA TYR A 50 -5.32 -6.66 -8.82
C TYR A 50 -5.01 -6.40 -10.30
N ALA A 51 -4.83 -5.13 -10.69
CA ALA A 51 -4.46 -4.78 -12.06
C ALA A 51 -3.07 -5.31 -12.44
N ASP A 52 -2.10 -5.25 -11.53
CA ASP A 52 -0.76 -5.79 -11.74
C ASP A 52 -0.79 -7.32 -11.87
N LEU A 53 -1.62 -8.02 -11.07
CA LEU A 53 -1.86 -9.45 -11.20
C LEU A 53 -2.55 -9.83 -12.52
N ASP A 54 -3.57 -9.09 -12.93
CA ASP A 54 -4.24 -9.30 -14.23
C ASP A 54 -3.24 -9.11 -15.37
N GLN A 55 -2.39 -8.08 -15.30
CA GLN A 55 -1.33 -7.86 -16.27
C GLN A 55 -0.32 -9.03 -16.31
N ALA A 56 0.14 -9.51 -15.16
CA ALA A 56 1.03 -10.67 -15.08
C ALA A 56 0.37 -11.93 -15.67
N THR A 57 -0.90 -12.18 -15.33
CA THR A 57 -1.68 -13.32 -15.84
C THR A 57 -1.81 -13.25 -17.35
N ARG A 58 -2.10 -12.07 -17.92
CA ARG A 58 -2.17 -11.86 -19.37
C ARG A 58 -0.84 -12.13 -20.06
N ARG A 59 0.28 -11.71 -19.47
CA ARG A 59 1.61 -11.98 -20.02
C ARG A 59 1.92 -13.47 -20.04
N ILE A 60 1.62 -14.18 -18.94
CA ILE A 60 1.72 -15.64 -18.89
C ILE A 60 0.83 -16.27 -19.98
N LEU A 61 -0.41 -15.81 -20.14
CA LEU A 61 -1.28 -16.34 -21.20
C LEU A 61 -0.69 -16.10 -22.60
N ILE A 62 -0.12 -14.94 -22.88
CA ILE A 62 0.48 -14.63 -24.19
C ILE A 62 1.68 -15.55 -24.46
N ASP A 63 2.56 -15.75 -23.47
CA ASP A 63 3.80 -16.49 -23.65
C ASP A 63 3.59 -18.01 -23.71
N TYR A 64 2.49 -18.51 -23.12
CA TYR A 64 2.17 -19.95 -23.08
C TYR A 64 0.96 -20.34 -23.95
N GLY A 65 0.61 -19.53 -24.96
CA GLY A 65 -0.34 -19.93 -26.01
C GLY A 65 -1.83 -19.84 -25.60
N GLY A 66 -2.16 -19.00 -24.63
CA GLY A 66 -3.53 -18.61 -24.29
C GLY A 66 -4.26 -19.55 -23.33
N ASN A 67 -3.59 -20.55 -22.75
CA ASN A 67 -4.19 -21.48 -21.81
C ASN A 67 -3.31 -21.66 -20.56
N ILE A 68 -3.93 -21.61 -19.37
CA ILE A 68 -3.26 -21.86 -18.08
C ILE A 68 -3.13 -23.37 -17.81
N GLY A 69 -3.98 -24.19 -18.44
CA GLY A 69 -3.97 -25.64 -18.33
C GLY A 69 -2.72 -26.24 -18.97
N GLY A 70 -1.89 -26.89 -18.15
CA GLY A 70 -0.67 -27.58 -18.60
C GLY A 70 0.63 -26.76 -18.51
N ILE A 71 0.57 -25.49 -18.10
CA ILE A 71 1.78 -24.68 -17.87
C ILE A 71 2.59 -25.22 -16.68
N CYS A 72 1.90 -25.75 -15.67
CA CYS A 72 2.52 -26.17 -14.42
C CYS A 72 2.08 -27.56 -13.98
N SER A 73 3.06 -28.36 -13.55
CA SER A 73 2.87 -29.72 -13.02
C SER A 73 2.69 -29.74 -11.50
N ASN A 74 3.00 -28.63 -10.81
CA ASN A 74 2.86 -28.48 -9.36
C ASN A 74 2.53 -27.02 -8.99
N ASN A 75 2.11 -26.81 -7.74
CA ASN A 75 1.75 -25.48 -7.22
C ASN A 75 2.94 -24.51 -7.19
N LEU A 76 4.17 -25.03 -7.07
CA LEU A 76 5.40 -24.24 -7.01
C LEU A 76 5.75 -23.57 -8.35
N CYS A 77 5.53 -24.28 -9.46
CA CYS A 77 5.75 -23.74 -10.80
C CYS A 77 4.90 -22.49 -11.06
N ILE A 78 3.65 -22.46 -10.58
CA ILE A 78 2.77 -21.32 -10.81
C ILE A 78 3.37 -20.08 -10.15
N ARG A 79 3.79 -20.19 -8.89
CA ARG A 79 4.49 -19.11 -8.17
C ARG A 79 5.74 -18.65 -8.92
N ASP A 80 6.56 -19.59 -9.37
CA ASP A 80 7.81 -19.29 -10.07
C ASP A 80 7.56 -18.59 -11.43
N LYS A 81 6.45 -18.89 -12.11
CA LYS A 81 6.02 -18.14 -13.30
C LYS A 81 5.53 -16.74 -12.99
N TYR A 82 4.75 -16.55 -11.92
CA TYR A 82 4.33 -15.20 -11.52
C TYR A 82 5.51 -14.33 -11.07
N LEU A 83 6.57 -14.91 -10.49
CA LEU A 83 7.81 -14.21 -10.13
C LEU A 83 8.56 -13.62 -11.34
N GLU A 84 8.38 -14.18 -12.54
CA GLU A 84 8.99 -13.65 -13.77
C GLU A 84 8.34 -12.33 -14.24
N TYR A 85 7.06 -12.14 -13.94
CA TYR A 85 6.30 -10.96 -14.39
C TYR A 85 5.99 -9.96 -13.27
N LEU A 86 6.11 -10.37 -12.00
CA LEU A 86 5.88 -9.52 -10.84
C LEU A 86 7.22 -9.08 -10.23
N ASN A 87 7.64 -7.85 -10.54
CA ASN A 87 8.92 -7.28 -10.07
C ASN A 87 9.00 -7.04 -8.55
N TYR A 88 7.87 -7.13 -7.85
CA TYR A 88 7.76 -6.82 -6.43
C TYR A 88 7.38 -8.04 -5.58
N SER A 89 7.30 -9.24 -6.18
CA SER A 89 7.19 -10.48 -5.42
C SER A 89 8.58 -11.09 -5.21
N LYS A 90 8.80 -11.67 -4.03
CA LYS A 90 10.01 -12.45 -3.73
C LYS A 90 9.63 -13.86 -3.38
N LYS A 91 10.45 -14.81 -3.84
CA LYS A 91 10.41 -16.19 -3.38
C LYS A 91 11.12 -16.30 -2.03
N CYS A 92 10.52 -17.01 -1.10
CA CYS A 92 11.17 -17.41 0.13
C CYS A 92 11.68 -18.84 -0.02
N ASP A 93 12.97 -19.05 -0.25
CA ASP A 93 13.55 -20.42 -0.25
C ASP A 93 13.77 -20.94 1.18
N ASN A 94 13.91 -20.03 2.16
CA ASN A 94 14.10 -20.33 3.58
C ASN A 94 13.37 -19.28 4.43
N VAL A 95 13.02 -19.64 5.68
CA VAL A 95 12.25 -18.78 6.61
C VAL A 95 12.96 -17.47 6.98
N TRP A 96 14.28 -17.40 6.82
CA TRP A 96 15.12 -16.26 7.20
C TRP A 96 15.12 -15.09 6.19
N ASN A 97 14.62 -15.29 4.97
CA ASN A 97 14.57 -14.27 3.90
C ASN A 97 13.14 -14.02 3.40
N CYS A 98 12.14 -14.34 4.22
CA CYS A 98 10.74 -14.16 3.86
C CYS A 98 10.15 -12.85 4.40
N PHE A 99 9.04 -12.41 3.79
CA PHE A 99 8.31 -11.19 4.17
C PHE A 99 7.90 -11.17 5.64
N VAL A 100 7.73 -12.34 6.24
CA VAL A 100 7.57 -12.51 7.68
C VAL A 100 8.79 -13.26 8.21
N LYS A 101 9.38 -12.74 9.28
CA LYS A 101 10.38 -13.44 10.05
C LYS A 101 9.73 -14.64 10.72
N ALA A 102 10.46 -15.77 10.80
CA ALA A 102 10.05 -16.94 11.59
C ALA A 102 9.63 -16.51 13.00
N SER A 103 8.72 -17.25 13.62
CA SER A 103 8.14 -17.05 14.96
C SER A 103 9.13 -16.81 16.13
N ASN A 104 10.45 -16.88 15.90
CA ASN A 104 11.48 -16.57 16.90
C ASN A 104 12.17 -15.20 16.70
N ASP A 105 11.78 -14.42 15.69
CA ASP A 105 12.46 -13.18 15.31
C ASP A 105 11.57 -11.92 15.35
N GLY A 106 10.39 -12.00 15.98
CA GLY A 106 9.54 -10.83 16.24
C GLY A 106 9.18 -10.04 14.97
N GLY A 107 8.52 -10.69 14.02
CA GLY A 107 7.95 -9.97 12.87
C GLY A 107 6.88 -8.97 13.34
N GLU A 108 6.87 -7.77 12.76
CA GLU A 108 5.94 -6.67 13.08
C GLU A 108 4.48 -6.92 12.60
N TRP A 109 4.15 -8.14 12.20
CA TRP A 109 2.90 -8.47 11.51
C TRP A 109 2.25 -9.70 12.15
N GLU A 110 1.00 -9.54 12.55
CA GLU A 110 0.13 -10.59 13.10
C GLU A 110 -0.97 -10.91 12.07
N ASP A 111 -1.46 -12.15 12.09
CA ASP A 111 -2.70 -12.50 11.38
C ASP A 111 -3.87 -11.69 11.97
N LEU A 112 -5.01 -11.60 11.27
CA LEU A 112 -6.18 -10.84 11.74
C LEU A 112 -6.73 -11.32 13.09
N ASP A 113 -6.32 -12.50 13.55
CA ASP A 113 -6.64 -13.09 14.85
C ASP A 113 -5.56 -12.84 15.94
N GLY A 114 -4.52 -12.06 15.64
CA GLY A 114 -3.42 -11.75 16.56
C GLY A 114 -2.40 -12.89 16.71
N SER A 115 -2.53 -13.96 15.93
CA SER A 115 -1.57 -15.06 15.96
C SER A 115 -0.35 -14.74 15.08
N PRO A 116 0.85 -15.29 15.42
CA PRO A 116 2.01 -15.14 14.56
C PRO A 116 1.76 -15.86 13.23
N PRO A 117 2.01 -15.21 12.08
CA PRO A 117 1.70 -15.80 10.79
C PRO A 117 2.50 -17.10 10.58
N THR A 118 1.79 -18.20 10.33
CA THR A 118 2.42 -19.48 9.98
C THR A 118 2.79 -19.49 8.50
N VAL A 119 4.01 -19.06 8.18
CA VAL A 119 4.54 -19.22 6.82
C VAL A 119 5.10 -20.61 6.59
N GLY A 120 4.50 -21.34 5.66
CA GLY A 120 5.17 -22.44 4.99
C GLY A 120 6.33 -21.92 4.13
N ALA A 121 7.30 -22.79 3.81
CA ALA A 121 8.49 -22.50 3.00
C ALA A 121 8.22 -22.10 1.54
N ASP A 122 7.00 -21.67 1.22
CA ASP A 122 6.51 -21.44 -0.14
C ASP A 122 5.70 -20.16 -0.31
N ALA A 123 5.57 -19.34 0.74
CA ALA A 123 4.81 -18.10 0.70
C ALA A 123 5.46 -17.06 -0.24
N SER A 124 4.60 -16.31 -0.94
CA SER A 124 4.99 -15.15 -1.74
C SER A 124 4.01 -14.02 -1.42
N ALA A 125 4.53 -12.81 -1.19
CA ALA A 125 3.72 -11.63 -0.94
C ALA A 125 3.88 -10.61 -2.07
N ILE A 126 2.80 -9.88 -2.34
CA ILE A 126 2.78 -8.73 -3.22
C ILE A 126 3.22 -7.54 -2.37
N LEU A 127 4.46 -7.09 -2.52
CA LEU A 127 4.89 -5.85 -1.88
C LEU A 127 4.07 -4.68 -2.41
N ASN A 128 3.49 -3.91 -1.50
CA ASN A 128 2.85 -2.66 -1.84
C ASN A 128 3.91 -1.73 -2.45
N ASN A 129 3.73 -1.37 -3.71
CA ASN A 129 4.56 -0.41 -4.42
C ASN A 129 4.15 0.99 -3.97
N VAL A 130 4.78 1.44 -2.87
CA VAL A 130 4.83 2.84 -2.42
C VAL A 130 5.88 3.57 -3.25
#